data_AF-A0A4Q5R248-F1
#
_entry.id   AF-A0A4Q5R248-F1
#
_cell.length_a   1.000
_cell.length_b   1.000
_cell.length_c   1.000
_cell.angle_alpha   90.00
_cell.angle_beta   90.00
_cell.angle_gamma   90.00
#
_symmetry.space_group_name_H-M   'P 1'
#
loop_
_entity.id
_entity.type
_entity.pdbx_description
1 polymer ?
#
loop_
_entity_poly.entity_id
_entity_poly.type
_entity_poly.pdbx_seq_one_letter_code
_entity_poly.pdbx_strand_id
1 'polypeptide(L)'
;MTSIRILHRDPAGKIFDGGVEYGPEQFAGQVPAIGDTILDPGVIAGQDRNDPQNRLIWTVVGRVFNPRDREDTVALIVESRHGNLADEAFA
;
A
#
# COMPACT_ATOMS: atom_id res chain seq x y z
N MET A 1 -3.08 5.27 18.72
CA MET A 1 -1.85 4.86 17.99
C MET A 1 -2.19 5.00 16.53
N THR A 2 -1.39 5.73 15.75
CA THR A 2 -1.75 6.02 14.36
C THR A 2 -1.93 4.72 13.58
N SER A 3 -3.06 4.56 12.91
CA SER A 3 -3.31 3.46 11.98
C SER A 3 -3.30 3.95 10.55
N ILE A 4 -2.83 3.09 9.64
CA ILE A 4 -2.69 3.38 8.22
C ILE A 4 -3.57 2.41 7.47
N ARG A 5 -4.62 2.92 6.83
CA ARG A 5 -5.57 2.11 6.06
C ARG A 5 -5.27 2.20 4.57
N ILE A 6 -5.32 1.08 3.86
CA ILE A 6 -5.02 1.06 2.42
C ILE A 6 -6.33 1.06 1.62
N LEU A 7 -6.49 2.06 0.77
CA LEU A 7 -7.54 2.18 -0.23
C LEU A 7 -6.91 1.98 -1.61
N HIS A 8 -7.53 1.18 -2.46
CA HIS A 8 -7.05 0.95 -3.81
C HIS A 8 -7.80 1.84 -4.78
N ARG A 9 -7.07 2.41 -5.74
CA ARG A 9 -7.63 3.09 -6.90
C ARG A 9 -7.46 2.20 -8.12
N ASP A 10 -8.58 1.90 -8.78
CA ASP A 10 -8.56 1.16 -10.05
C ASP A 10 -8.20 2.08 -11.24
N PRO A 11 -7.91 1.53 -12.43
CA PRO A 11 -7.61 2.33 -13.63
C PRO A 11 -8.76 3.26 -14.09
N ALA A 12 -10.00 2.99 -13.67
CA ALA A 12 -11.15 3.87 -13.93
C ALA A 12 -11.25 5.02 -12.91
N GLY A 13 -10.36 5.04 -11.92
CA GLY A 13 -10.28 6.05 -10.87
C GLY A 13 -11.20 5.79 -9.68
N LYS A 14 -11.88 4.64 -9.61
CA LYS A 14 -12.74 4.27 -8.49
C LYS A 14 -11.87 3.87 -7.30
N ILE A 15 -12.21 4.40 -6.13
CA ILE A 15 -11.56 4.06 -4.86
C ILE A 15 -12.38 2.98 -4.15
N PHE A 16 -11.72 1.94 -3.67
CA PHE A 16 -12.31 0.89 -2.84
C PHE A 16 -11.40 0.49 -1.69
N ASP A 17 -12.00 0.00 -0.62
CA ASP A 17 -11.29 -0.40 0.59
C ASP A 17 -10.94 -1.89 0.52
N GLY A 18 -9.64 -2.21 0.61
CA GLY A 18 -9.15 -3.59 0.61
C GLY A 18 -9.28 -4.29 1.96
N GLY A 19 -9.68 -3.57 3.01
CA GLY A 19 -9.80 -4.09 4.37
C GLY A 19 -8.46 -4.28 5.07
N VAL A 20 -7.38 -3.69 4.54
CA VAL A 20 -6.02 -3.82 5.07
C VAL A 20 -5.65 -2.60 5.90
N GLU A 21 -5.09 -2.86 7.08
CA GLU A 21 -4.69 -1.84 8.04
C GLU A 21 -3.32 -2.19 8.63
N TYR A 22 -2.46 -1.18 8.75
CA TYR A 22 -1.09 -1.25 9.23
C TYR A 22 -0.86 -0.19 10.31
N GLY A 23 0.25 -0.29 11.01
CA GLY A 23 0.82 0.81 11.78
C GLY A 23 2.01 1.45 11.05
N PRO A 24 2.52 2.61 11.54
CA PRO A 24 3.74 3.22 11.05
C PRO A 24 4.97 2.32 11.19
N GLU A 25 4.99 1.42 12.17
CA GLU A 25 6.10 0.50 12.43
C GLU A 25 6.38 -0.46 11.25
N GLN A 26 5.35 -0.81 10.48
CA GLN A 26 5.50 -1.59 9.23
C GLN A 26 6.13 -0.76 8.10
N PHE A 27 6.25 0.55 8.25
CA PHE A 27 6.84 1.49 7.29
C PHE A 27 8.00 2.28 7.92
N ALA A 28 8.86 1.60 8.68
CA ALA A 28 10.03 2.20 9.34
C ALA A 28 9.68 3.36 10.31
N GLY A 29 8.50 3.30 10.93
CA GLY A 29 8.00 4.30 11.87
C GLY A 29 7.41 5.55 11.21
N GLN A 30 7.17 5.52 9.90
CA GLN A 30 6.69 6.68 9.13
C GLN A 30 5.32 6.42 8.51
N VAL A 31 4.62 7.51 8.18
CA VAL A 31 3.43 7.45 7.33
C VAL A 31 3.90 7.72 5.90
N PRO A 32 3.76 6.77 4.95
CA PRO A 32 4.13 6.97 3.56
C PRO A 32 3.53 8.26 2.97
N ALA A 33 4.31 8.92 2.11
CA ALA A 33 3.93 10.11 1.38
C ALA A 33 3.45 9.80 -0.04
N ILE A 34 2.83 10.78 -0.70
CA ILE A 34 2.43 10.64 -2.11
C ILE A 34 3.70 10.51 -2.96
N GLY A 35 3.71 9.53 -3.85
CA GLY A 35 4.86 9.16 -4.69
C GLY A 35 5.68 8.01 -4.10
N ASP A 36 5.52 7.68 -2.82
CA ASP A 36 6.24 6.56 -2.23
C ASP A 36 5.77 5.24 -2.84
N THR A 37 6.73 4.33 -2.97
CA THR A 37 6.52 2.98 -3.46
C THR A 37 6.53 2.02 -2.27
N ILE A 38 5.45 1.26 -2.13
CA ILE A 38 5.27 0.24 -1.11
C ILE A 38 5.31 -1.12 -1.80
N LEU A 39 6.18 -1.99 -1.31
CA LEU A 39 6.16 -3.40 -1.68
C LEU A 39 5.09 -4.09 -0.81
N ASP A 40 4.05 -4.64 -1.44
CA ASP A 40 3.02 -5.38 -0.71
C ASP A 40 3.64 -6.65 -0.08
N PRO A 41 3.61 -6.81 1.26
CA PRO A 41 4.09 -8.02 1.90
C PRO A 41 3.19 -9.24 1.65
N GLY A 42 1.97 -9.03 1.15
CA GLY A 42 0.97 -10.06 0.85
C GLY A 42 1.21 -10.76 -0.48
N VAL A 43 2.17 -11.67 -0.55
CA VAL A 43 2.21 -12.62 -1.68
C VAL A 43 1.01 -13.56 -1.57
N ILE A 44 0.22 -13.68 -2.64
CA ILE A 44 -0.95 -14.58 -2.69
C ILE A 44 -0.50 -15.98 -2.25
N ALA A 45 -1.24 -16.57 -1.30
CA ALA A 45 -0.89 -17.88 -0.75
C ALA A 45 -0.74 -18.93 -1.87
N GLY A 46 0.44 -19.55 -1.96
CA GLY A 46 0.79 -20.51 -3.01
C GLY A 46 1.71 -19.99 -4.12
N GLN A 47 2.03 -18.70 -4.14
CA GLN A 47 3.01 -18.12 -5.06
C GLN A 47 4.39 -17.94 -4.40
N ASP A 48 5.46 -18.07 -5.20
CA ASP A 48 6.82 -17.88 -4.71
C ASP A 48 7.05 -16.41 -4.38
N ARG A 49 7.41 -16.15 -3.11
CA ARG A 49 7.72 -14.80 -2.63
C ARG A 49 8.98 -14.23 -3.25
N ASN A 50 9.86 -15.06 -3.80
CA ASN A 50 11.10 -14.63 -4.43
C ASN A 50 10.93 -14.27 -5.91
N ASP A 51 9.77 -14.59 -6.51
CA ASP A 51 9.45 -14.15 -7.86
C ASP A 51 8.87 -12.73 -7.83
N PRO A 52 9.57 -11.72 -8.40
CA PRO A 52 9.11 -10.34 -8.40
C PRO A 52 7.74 -10.13 -9.06
N GLN A 53 7.34 -11.01 -9.99
CA GLN A 53 6.05 -10.91 -10.69
C GLN A 53 4.86 -11.31 -9.81
N ASN A 54 5.11 -12.10 -8.78
CA ASN A 54 4.09 -12.52 -7.80
C ASN A 54 3.89 -11.48 -6.69
N ARG A 55 4.63 -10.36 -6.72
CA ARG A 55 4.48 -9.26 -5.78
C ARG A 55 3.65 -8.13 -6.39
N LEU A 56 2.87 -7.46 -5.54
CA LEU A 56 2.24 -6.21 -5.90
C LEU A 56 3.11 -5.05 -5.44
N ILE A 57 3.29 -4.09 -6.34
CA ILE A 57 3.89 -2.80 -6.06
C ILE A 57 2.76 -1.79 -5.97
N TRP A 58 2.71 -1.06 -4.86
CA TRP A 58 1.74 -0.01 -4.62
C TRP A 58 2.43 1.33 -4.69
N THR A 59 1.88 2.24 -5.48
CA THR A 59 2.31 3.64 -5.48
C THR A 59 1.28 4.46 -4.72
N VAL A 60 1.70 5.20 -3.70
CA VAL A 60 0.80 6.09 -2.95
C VAL A 60 0.47 7.29 -3.85
N VAL A 61 -0.80 7.41 -4.23
CA VAL A 61 -1.28 8.51 -5.10
C VAL A 61 -2.13 9.52 -4.35
N GLY A 62 -2.51 9.23 -3.11
CA GLY A 62 -3.29 10.13 -2.28
C GLY A 62 -3.22 9.78 -0.80
N ARG A 63 -3.55 10.77 0.04
CA ARG A 63 -3.68 10.60 1.49
C ARG A 63 -4.95 11.29 1.96
N VAL A 64 -5.72 10.60 2.77
CA VAL A 64 -6.94 11.12 3.39
C VAL A 64 -6.74 11.11 4.89
N PHE A 65 -6.84 12.31 5.48
CA PHE A 65 -6.87 12.51 6.92
C PHE A 65 -8.31 12.76 7.30
N ASN A 66 -8.89 11.92 8.17
CA ASN A 66 -10.26 12.10 8.64
C ASN A 66 -10.28 12.46 10.14
N PRO A 67 -10.01 13.73 10.49
CA PRO A 67 -9.89 14.18 11.87
C PRO A 67 -11.22 14.28 12.63
N ARG A 68 -12.32 13.70 12.16
CA ARG A 68 -13.60 13.71 12.87
C ARG A 68 -14.14 12.32 13.14
N ASP A 69 -14.04 11.43 12.15
CA ASP A 69 -14.55 10.07 12.31
C ASP A 69 -13.44 9.09 12.72
N ARG A 70 -12.17 9.39 12.39
CA ARG A 70 -10.99 8.55 12.70
C ARG A 70 -9.73 9.40 12.87
N GLU A 71 -9.66 10.14 13.96
CA GLU A 71 -8.55 11.06 14.28
C GLU A 71 -7.17 10.39 14.29
N ASP A 72 -7.13 9.11 14.66
CA ASP A 72 -5.91 8.30 14.71
C ASP A 72 -5.64 7.54 13.40
N THR A 73 -6.39 7.75 12.31
CA THR A 73 -6.22 6.99 11.06
C THR A 73 -5.87 7.88 9.88
N VAL A 74 -4.85 7.46 9.13
CA VAL A 74 -4.56 7.98 7.79
C VAL A 74 -4.91 6.92 6.77
N ALA A 75 -5.74 7.27 5.78
CA ALA A 75 -5.98 6.37 4.66
C ALA A 75 -5.04 6.73 3.49
N LEU A 76 -4.25 5.77 3.03
CA LEU A 76 -3.44 5.89 1.82
C LEU A 76 -4.25 5.39 0.64
N ILE A 77 -4.31 6.18 -0.42
CA ILE A 77 -4.85 5.73 -1.71
C ILE A 77 -3.67 5.25 -2.54
N VAL A 78 -3.71 3.99 -2.97
CA VAL A 78 -2.65 3.38 -3.76
C VAL A 78 -3.14 2.93 -5.13
N GLU A 79 -2.27 3.05 -6.13
CA GLU A 79 -2.41 2.36 -7.40
C GLU A 79 -1.51 1.12 -7.38
N SER A 80 -2.09 -0.03 -7.72
CA SER A 80 -1.38 -1.31 -7.68
C SER A 80 -0.94 -1.73 -9.08
N ARG A 81 0.26 -2.29 -9.18
CA ARG A 81 0.75 -2.99 -10.36
C ARG A 81 1.49 -4.26 -9.95
N HIS A 82 1.60 -5.20 -10.87
CA HIS A 82 2.53 -6.32 -10.69
C HIS A 82 3.98 -5.80 -10.72
N GLY A 83 4.84 -6.40 -9.91
CA GLY A 83 6.28 -6.21 -10.01
C GLY A 83 6.81 -6.72 -11.36
N ASN A 84 7.92 -6.15 -11.80
CA ASN A 84 8.64 -6.58 -12.98
C ASN A 84 10.15 -6.75 -12.65
N LEU A 85 10.95 -7.15 -13.63
CA LEU A 85 12.39 -7.38 -13.43
C LEU A 85 13.16 -6.16 -12.93
N ALA A 86 12.71 -4.94 -13.25
CA ALA A 86 13.37 -3.73 -12.75
C ALA A 86 13.14 -3.51 -11.24
N ASP A 87 12.15 -4.18 -10.65
CA ASP A 87 11.80 -4.09 -9.23
C ASP A 87 12.55 -5.13 -8.37
N GLU A 88 13.43 -5.96 -8.97
CA GLU A 88 14.21 -6.98 -8.26
C GLU A 88 15.06 -6.37 -7.13
N ALA A 89 15.51 -5.12 -7.29
CA ALA A 89 16.29 -4.40 -6.27
C ALA A 89 15.48 -4.04 -4.99
N PHE A 90 14.16 -4.18 -5.02
CA PHE A 90 13.31 -3.97 -3.84
C PHE A 90 13.18 -5.23 -2.97
N ALA A 91 13.78 -6.37 -3.38
CA ALA A 91 13.62 -7.67 -2.76
C ALA A 91 14.60 -7.99 -1.63
#